data_AF-A0A420JC83-F1
#
_entry.id   AF-A0A420JC83-F1
#
_cell.length_a   1.000
_cell.length_b   1.000
_cell.length_c   1.000
_cell.angle_alpha   90.00
_cell.angle_beta   90.00
_cell.angle_gamma   90.00
#
_symmetry.space_group_name_H-M   'P 1'
#
loop_
_entity.id
_entity.type
_entity.pdbx_description
1 polymer ?
#
loop_
_entity_poly.entity_id
_entity_poly.type
_entity_poly.pdbx_seq_one_letter_code
_entity_poly.pdbx_strand_id
1 'polypeptide(L)' 'MDISGTTTVQWLVNTLQQQEYFFRYSTAIENPNRLTNLFFAHPESIQLLAQSPDILLLDCTHKTNRFQMPLLNICGVL' A
#
# COMPACT_ATOMS: atom_id res chain seq x y z
N MET A 1 1.09 19.88 -5.31
CA MET A 1 0.34 19.31 -4.17
C MET A 1 0.90 19.99 -2.95
N ASP A 2 0.11 20.84 -2.31
CA ASP A 2 0.54 21.67 -1.18
C ASP A 2 0.69 20.77 0.06
N ILE A 3 1.92 20.36 0.36
CA ILE A 3 2.29 19.62 1.57
C ILE A 3 2.62 20.64 2.65
N SER A 4 1.59 21.30 3.17
CA SER A 4 1.69 22.26 4.26
C SER A 4 2.24 21.57 5.52
N GLY A 5 3.57 21.60 5.66
CA GLY A 5 4.31 21.17 6.86
C GLY A 5 4.40 19.66 7.11
N THR A 6 3.88 18.80 6.23
CA THR A 6 3.90 17.33 6.41
C THR A 6 4.83 16.64 5.41
N THR A 7 5.51 15.59 5.87
CA THR A 7 6.37 14.76 5.00
C THR A 7 5.52 13.91 4.06
N THR A 8 6.07 13.48 2.92
CA THR A 8 5.33 12.65 1.94
C THR A 8 4.80 11.36 2.57
N VAL A 9 5.58 10.73 3.46
CA VAL A 9 5.14 9.53 4.19
C VAL A 9 4.01 9.84 5.16
N GLN A 10 4.10 10.96 5.89
CA GLN A 10 3.04 11.37 6.82
C GLN A 10 1.73 11.65 6.07
N TRP A 11 1.82 12.36 4.94
CA TRP A 11 0.66 12.60 4.09
C TRP A 11 0.03 11.28 3.62
N LEU A 12 0.85 10.33 3.13
CA LEU A 12 0.37 9.02 2.67
C LEU A 12 -0.34 8.24 3.79
N VAL A 13 0.27 8.17 4.98
CA VAL A 13 -0.32 7.48 6.14
C VAL A 13 -1.64 8.12 6.54
N ASN A 14 -1.68 9.46 6.58
CA ASN A 14 -2.91 10.19 6.88
C ASN A 14 -3.99 9.89 5.83
N THR A 15 -3.64 9.84 4.54
CA THR A 15 -4.59 9.50 3.47
C THR A 15 -5.13 8.08 3.63
N LEU A 16 -4.26 7.08 3.85
CA LEU A 16 -4.69 5.69 4.05
C LEU A 16 -5.61 5.55 5.26
N GLN A 17 -5.30 6.25 6.34
CA GLN A 17 -6.12 6.26 7.55
C GLN A 17 -7.48 6.95 7.34
N GLN A 18 -7.49 8.12 6.67
CA GLN A 18 -8.73 8.86 6.36
C GLN A 18 -9.66 8.10 5.42
N GLN A 19 -9.11 7.25 4.55
CA GLN A 19 -9.86 6.43 3.61
C GLN A 19 -10.11 5.02 4.14
N GLU A 20 -9.83 4.76 5.43
CA GLU A 20 -10.09 3.50 6.13
C GLU A 20 -9.45 2.27 5.48
N TYR A 21 -8.30 2.45 4.82
CA TYR A 21 -7.52 1.32 4.30
C TYR A 21 -6.96 0.51 5.46
N PHE A 22 -6.88 -0.82 5.28
CA PHE A 22 -5.94 -1.60 6.06
C PHE A 22 -4.55 -1.30 5.54
N PHE A 23 -3.59 -0.99 6.42
CA PHE A 23 -2.21 -0.82 5.99
C PHE A 23 -1.17 -1.18 7.08
N ARG A 24 0.01 -1.55 6.61
CA ARG A 24 1.24 -1.73 7.39
C ARG A 24 2.40 -1.13 6.59
N TYR A 25 3.30 -0.43 7.26
CA TYR A 25 4.43 0.19 6.59
C TYR A 25 5.66 0.18 7.49
N SER A 26 6.82 0.35 6.88
CA SER A 26 8.09 0.52 7.58
C SER A 26 8.89 1.63 6.91
N THR A 27 9.66 2.35 7.71
CA THR A 27 10.54 3.42 7.25
C THR A 27 11.98 3.09 7.54
N ALA A 28 12.90 3.76 6.85
CA ALA A 28 14.32 3.57 7.07
C ALA A 28 14.73 4.20 8.42
N ILE A 29 15.62 3.53 9.16
CA ILE A 29 16.07 4.00 10.49
C ILE A 29 16.78 5.34 10.35
N GLU A 30 17.61 5.48 9.31
CA GLU A 30 18.38 6.67 8.99
C GLU A 30 17.54 7.80 8.40
N ASN A 31 16.35 7.49 7.88
CA ASN A 31 15.47 8.46 7.25
C ASN A 31 13.99 8.03 7.38
N PRO A 32 13.28 8.52 8.40
CA PRO A 32 11.86 8.21 8.62
C PRO A 32 10.93 8.66 7.49
N ASN A 33 11.37 9.57 6.61
CA ASN A 33 10.60 9.97 5.43
C ASN A 33 10.87 9.08 4.20
N ARG A 34 11.64 8.00 4.36
CA ARG A 34 11.86 6.99 3.32
C ARG A 34 11.14 5.71 3.70
N LEU A 35 10.10 5.38 2.95
CA LEU A 35 9.45 4.06 3.05
C LEU A 35 10.39 2.96 2.56
N THR A 36 10.44 1.87 3.29
CA THR A 36 11.11 0.62 2.88
C THR A 36 10.09 -0.42 2.44
N ASN A 37 8.95 -0.49 3.13
CA ASN A 37 7.86 -1.41 2.83
C ASN A 37 6.51 -0.72 3.02
N LEU A 38 5.53 -1.05 2.18
CA LEU A 38 4.14 -0.64 2.33
C LEU A 38 3.23 -1.76 1.84
N PHE A 39 2.35 -2.24 2.72
CA PHE A 39 1.25 -3.14 2.40
C PHE A 39 -0.05 -2.42 2.72
N PHE A 40 -1.00 -2.43 1.79
CA PHE A 40 -2.27 -1.74 1.96
C PHE A 40 -3.37 -2.45 1.17
N ALA A 41 -4.61 -2.37 1.65
CA ALA A 41 -5.77 -2.92 0.99
C ALA A 41 -7.02 -2.08 1.30
N HIS A 42 -7.83 -1.83 0.27
CA HIS A 42 -9.11 -1.14 0.41
C HIS A 42 -10.09 -2.05 1.18
N PRO A 43 -10.92 -1.52 2.10
CA PRO A 43 -11.85 -2.32 2.88
C PRO A 43 -12.80 -3.18 2.02
N GLU A 44 -13.31 -2.65 0.92
CA GLU A 44 -14.15 -3.44 -0.01
C GLU A 44 -13.38 -4.58 -0.68
N SER A 45 -12.10 -4.38 -1.02
CA SER A 45 -11.28 -5.45 -1.60
C SER A 45 -11.07 -6.58 -0.60
N ILE A 46 -10.94 -6.27 0.69
CA ILE A 46 -10.85 -7.27 1.76
C ILE A 46 -12.17 -8.04 1.88
N GLN A 47 -13.31 -7.35 1.81
CA GLN A 47 -14.62 -7.99 1.85
C GLN A 47 -14.86 -8.92 0.66
N LEU A 48 -14.53 -8.47 -0.55
CA LEU A 48 -14.61 -9.27 -1.77
C LEU A 48 -13.71 -10.51 -1.68
N LEU A 49 -12.48 -10.34 -1.18
CA LEU A 49 -11.58 -11.47 -0.98
C LEU A 49 -12.12 -12.47 0.05
N ALA A 50 -12.73 -11.99 1.13
CA ALA A 50 -13.33 -12.87 2.13
C ALA A 50 -14.55 -13.66 1.60
N GLN A 51 -15.20 -13.18 0.53
CA GLN A 51 -16.33 -13.86 -0.12
C GLN A 51 -15.87 -14.94 -1.12
N SER A 52 -14.64 -14.86 -1.62
CA SER A 52 -14.06 -15.84 -2.55
C SER A 52 -12.58 -16.07 -2.22
N PRO A 53 -12.28 -16.88 -1.20
CA PRO A 53 -10.91 -17.07 -0.72
C PRO A 53 -10.11 -18.10 -1.53
N ASP A 54 -10.72 -18.76 -2.51
CA ASP A 54 -10.18 -19.99 -3.08
C ASP A 54 -8.92 -19.77 -3.93
N ILE A 55 -8.85 -18.64 -4.66
CA ILE A 55 -7.72 -18.34 -5.55
C ILE A 55 -7.30 -16.87 -5.40
N LEU A 56 -6.03 -16.69 -5.06
CA LEU A 56 -5.34 -15.41 -5.07
C LEU A 56 -4.37 -15.33 -6.25
N LEU A 57 -4.56 -14.34 -7.12
CA LEU A 57 -3.56 -13.95 -8.11
C LEU A 57 -2.61 -12.93 -7.51
N LEU A 58 -1.33 -13.29 -7.50
CA LEU A 58 -0.23 -12.44 -7.09
C LEU A 58 0.55 -12.03 -8.33
N ASP A 59 0.54 -10.74 -8.65
CA ASP A 59 1.20 -10.20 -9.83
C ASP A 59 2.26 -9.16 -9.44
N CYS A 60 3.50 -9.40 -9.85
CA CYS A 60 4.64 -8.48 -9.69
C CYS A 60 5.14 -7.95 -11.04
N THR A 61 4.37 -8.06 -12.12
CA THR A 61 4.80 -7.65 -13.47
C THR A 61 4.74 -6.14 -13.71
N HIS A 62 4.20 -5.38 -12.76
CA HIS A 62 4.19 -3.92 -12.82
C HIS A 62 5.61 -3.33 -12.80
N LYS A 63 5.76 -2.17 -13.44
CA LYS A 63 7.03 -1.43 -13.45
C LYS A 63 7.44 -1.09 -12.01
N THR A 64 8.68 -1.40 -11.67
CA THR A 64 9.31 -0.94 -10.43
C THR A 64 9.26 0.58 -10.37
N ASN A 65 8.91 1.14 -9.20
CA ASN A 65 8.86 2.59 -9.05
C ASN A 65 10.27 3.23 -9.13
N ARG A 66 10.36 4.57 -9.09
CA ARG A 66 11.64 5.31 -9.12
C ARG A 66 12.63 4.93 -8.02
N PHE A 67 12.17 4.21 -6.99
CA PHE A 67 12.96 3.72 -5.87
C PHE A 67 13.31 2.23 -6.01
N GLN A 68 13.10 1.65 -7.20
CA GLN A 68 13.34 0.23 -7.50
C GLN A 68 12.52 -0.74 -6.62
N MET A 69 11.40 -0.28 -6.07
CA MET A 69 10.50 -1.17 -5.32
C MET A 69 9.50 -1.82 -6.28
N PRO A 70 9.39 -3.16 -6.28
CA PRO A 70 8.35 -3.85 -7.03
C PRO A 70 6.98 -3.58 -6.40
N LEU A 71 5.94 -3.50 -7.24
CA LEU A 71 4.55 -3.46 -6.78
C LEU A 71 3.97 -4.87 -6.90
N LEU A 72 3.69 -5.50 -5.76
CA LEU A 72 2.91 -6.73 -5.69
C LEU A 72 1.43 -6.36 -5.69
N ASN A 73 0.72 -6.71 -6.75
CA ASN A 73 -0.73 -6.63 -6.84
C ASN A 73 -1.35 -7.97 -6.45
N ILE A 74 -2.44 -7.92 -5.69
CA ILE A 74 -3.15 -9.11 -5.20
C ILE A 74 -4.61 -8.99 -5.60
N CYS A 75 -5.14 -9.98 -6.31
CA CYS A 75 -6.55 -10.02 -6.71
C CYS A 75 -7.15 -11.38 -6.35
N GLY A 76 -8.38 -11.37 -5.80
CA GLY A 76 -9.19 -12.59 -5.71
C GLY A 76 -9.78 -12.93 -7.08
N VAL A 77 -9.86 -14.21 -7.41
CA VAL A 77 -10.53 -14.71 -8.62
C VAL A 77 -11.69 -15.59 -8.23
N LEU A 78 -12.86 -15.28 -8.81
CA LEU A 78 -14.08 -16.08 -8.72
C LEU A 78 -14.04 -17.25 -9.72
#